data_AF-K1TT96-F1
#
_entry.id   AF-K1TT96-F1
#
_cell.length_a   1.000
_cell.length_b   1.000
_cell.length_c   1.000
_cell.angle_alpha   90.00
_cell.angle_beta   90.00
_cell.angle_gamma   90.00
#
_symmetry.space_group_name_H-M   'P 1'
#
loop_
_entity.id
_entity.type
_entity.pdbx_description
1 polymer ?
#
loop_
_entity_poly.entity_id
_entity_poly.type
_entity_poly.pdbx_seq_one_letter_code
_entity_poly.pdbx_strand_id
1 'polypeptide(L)'
;MFFFVGIAGIGKSELAKAYAKHYKKHYTNILYVEYTGDLHQDITDMDFIDDPPEISEQERFQRHNRFLRSLKSDTLLIIDNFNVTATQDSFCQ
;
A
#
# COMPACT_ATOMS: atom_id res chain seq x y z
N MET A 1 7.02 1.22 11.68
CA MET A 1 6.86 0.29 10.55
C MET A 1 6.91 -1.13 11.09
N PHE A 2 5.91 -1.97 10.84
CA PHE A 2 5.94 -3.39 11.19
C PHE A 2 6.10 -4.21 9.91
N PHE A 3 6.88 -5.30 9.95
CA PHE A 3 7.05 -6.19 8.83
C PHE A 3 6.78 -7.63 9.26
N PHE A 4 5.96 -8.35 8.49
CA PHE A 4 5.62 -9.75 8.75
C PHE A 4 6.25 -10.61 7.65
N VAL A 5 7.17 -11.51 8.03
CA VAL A 5 7.85 -12.44 7.12
C VAL A 5 7.48 -13.87 7.47
N GLY A 6 7.31 -14.70 6.45
CA GLY A 6 7.02 -16.11 6.64
C GLY A 6 6.56 -16.77 5.35
N ILE A 7 6.45 -18.10 5.39
CA ILE A 7 6.03 -18.91 4.24
C ILE A 7 4.63 -18.55 3.75
N ALA A 8 4.33 -18.86 2.49
CA ALA A 8 2.98 -18.76 1.95
C ALA A 8 2.00 -19.61 2.78
N GLY A 9 0.78 -19.10 3.01
CA GLY A 9 -0.25 -19.80 3.76
C GLY A 9 -0.12 -19.76 5.30
N ILE A 10 0.92 -19.14 5.87
CA ILE A 10 1.10 -19.04 7.33
C ILE A 10 0.11 -18.05 8.02
N GLY A 11 -0.68 -17.30 7.24
CA GLY A 11 -1.70 -16.40 7.77
C GLY A 11 -1.29 -14.93 7.95
N LYS A 12 -0.24 -14.44 7.27
CA LYS A 12 0.27 -13.05 7.43
C LYS A 12 -0.78 -12.01 7.02
N SER A 13 -1.39 -12.22 5.86
CA SER A 13 -2.44 -11.38 5.29
C SER A 13 -3.66 -11.33 6.22
N GLU A 14 -4.05 -12.49 6.76
CA GLU A 14 -5.13 -12.66 7.72
C GLU A 14 -4.84 -11.94 9.04
N LEU A 15 -3.61 -12.04 9.54
CA LEU A 15 -3.18 -11.32 10.74
C LEU A 15 -3.25 -9.80 10.55
N ALA A 16 -2.76 -9.28 9.42
CA ALA A 16 -2.84 -7.86 9.11
C ALA A 16 -4.29 -7.37 9.01
N LYS A 17 -5.16 -8.14 8.34
CA LYS A 17 -6.61 -7.85 8.24
C LYS A 17 -7.30 -7.91 9.61
N ALA A 18 -6.96 -8.88 10.46
CA ALA A 18 -7.50 -9.01 11.81
C ALA A 18 -7.07 -7.83 12.70
N TYR A 19 -5.81 -7.40 12.61
CA TYR A 19 -5.30 -6.22 13.30
C TYR A 19 -6.07 -4.97 12.86
N ALA A 20 -6.20 -4.74 11.56
CA ALA A 20 -6.95 -3.61 11.01
C ALA A 20 -8.41 -3.58 11.51
N LYS A 21 -9.07 -4.75 11.55
CA LYS A 21 -10.43 -4.89 12.06
C LYS A 21 -10.53 -4.59 13.56
N HIS A 22 -9.58 -5.10 14.35
CA HIS A 22 -9.57 -4.92 15.80
C HIS A 22 -9.36 -3.45 16.19
N TYR A 23 -8.41 -2.78 15.54
CA TYR A 23 -8.02 -1.40 15.86
C TYR A 23 -8.68 -0.35 14.95
N LYS A 24 -9.73 -0.71 14.20
CA LYS A 24 -10.40 0.19 13.23
C LYS A 24 -10.77 1.55 13.80
N LYS A 25 -11.16 1.63 15.08
CA LYS A 25 -11.55 2.88 15.75
C LYS A 25 -10.39 3.86 15.99
N HIS A 26 -9.14 3.39 15.91
CA HIS A 26 -7.95 4.20 16.12
C HIS A 26 -7.41 4.82 14.83
N TYR A 27 -7.98 4.45 13.68
CA TYR A 27 -7.53 4.90 12.38
C TYR A 27 -8.65 5.67 11.67
N THR A 28 -8.30 6.81 11.07
CA THR A 28 -9.22 7.58 10.22
C THR A 28 -9.36 6.94 8.85
N ASN A 29 -8.30 6.29 8.38
CA ASN A 29 -8.22 5.60 7.09
C ASN A 29 -7.46 4.29 7.24
N ILE A 30 -7.90 3.27 6.51
CA ILE A 30 -7.17 2.00 6.37
C ILE A 30 -7.03 1.75 4.87
N LEU A 31 -5.79 1.74 4.38
CA LEU A 31 -5.45 1.52 2.99
C LEU A 31 -4.81 0.14 2.83
N TYR A 32 -5.17 -0.54 1.76
CA TYR A 32 -4.65 -1.86 1.43
C TYR A 32 -4.09 -1.83 0.02
N VAL A 33 -2.85 -2.30 -0.14
CA VAL A 33 -2.15 -2.45 -1.42
C VAL A 33 -1.71 -3.90 -1.52
N GLU A 34 -2.07 -4.57 -2.60
CA GLU A 34 -1.57 -5.91 -2.92
C GLU A 34 -0.34 -5.75 -3.80
N TYR A 35 0.83 -6.14 -3.30
CA TYR A 35 2.06 -6.03 -4.08
C TYR A 35 2.12 -7.08 -5.18
N THR A 36 2.23 -6.63 -6.44
CA THR A 36 2.24 -7.51 -7.62
C THR A 36 3.63 -7.75 -8.21
N GLY A 37 4.65 -7.05 -7.70
CA GLY A 37 6.03 -7.14 -8.18
C GLY A 37 6.64 -5.80 -8.57
N ASP A 38 5.82 -4.77 -8.77
CA ASP A 38 6.23 -3.40 -9.06
C ASP A 38 5.39 -2.43 -8.21
N LEU A 39 6.01 -1.88 -7.17
CA LEU A 39 5.29 -1.00 -6.25
C LEU A 39 4.92 0.33 -6.91
N HIS A 40 5.67 0.79 -7.91
CA HIS A 40 5.34 1.98 -8.66
C HIS A 40 4.04 1.77 -9.44
N GLN A 41 3.93 0.64 -10.12
CA GLN A 41 2.71 0.27 -10.84
C GLN A 41 1.54 0.05 -9.87
N ASP A 42 1.76 -0.65 -8.75
CA ASP A 42 0.72 -0.89 -7.74
C ASP A 42 0.15 0.42 -7.17
N ILE A 43 1.01 1.43 -6.94
CA ILE A 43 0.58 2.78 -6.51
C ILE A 43 -0.18 3.50 -7.63
N THR A 44 0.26 3.35 -8.88
CA THR A 44 -0.36 3.98 -10.05
C THR A 44 -1.77 3.44 -10.29
N ASP A 45 -1.98 2.15 -10.07
CA ASP A 45 -3.24 1.46 -10.31
C ASP A 45 -4.23 1.55 -9.13
N MET A 46 -3.86 2.22 -8.04
CA MET A 46 -4.78 2.53 -6.96
C MET A 46 -5.96 3.37 -7.48
N ASP A 47 -7.19 2.97 -7.14
CA ASP A 47 -8.40 3.68 -7.56
C ASP A 47 -8.66 4.92 -6.68
N PHE A 48 -8.32 6.10 -7.21
CA PHE A 48 -8.64 7.39 -6.59
C PHE A 48 -9.84 8.02 -7.28
N ILE A 49 -10.88 8.33 -6.50
CA ILE A 49 -12.17 8.87 -6.97
C ILE A 49 -12.02 10.16 -7.81
N ASP A 50 -10.94 10.90 -7.62
CA ASP A 50 -10.70 12.20 -8.24
C ASP A 50 -9.77 12.15 -9.47
N ASP A 51 -9.51 10.96 -10.01
CA ASP A 51 -8.66 10.80 -11.17
C ASP A 51 -9.36 11.18 -12.49
N PRO A 52 -8.77 12.08 -13.29
CA PRO A 52 -9.27 12.39 -14.62
C PRO A 52 -9.14 11.17 -15.55
N PRO A 53 -10.09 10.93 -16.47
CA PRO A 53 -10.04 9.79 -17.39
C PRO A 53 -8.85 9.81 -18.36
N GLU A 54 -8.24 10.97 -18.60
CA GLU A 54 -7.11 11.16 -19.54
C GLU A 54 -5.79 11.53 -18.84
N ILE A 55 -5.63 11.23 -17.56
CA ILE A 55 -4.38 11.48 -16.84
C ILE A 55 -3.27 10.51 -17.27
N SER A 56 -2.09 11.05 -17.56
CA SER A 56 -0.91 10.23 -17.87
C SER A 56 -0.52 9.37 -16.67
N GLU A 57 0.08 8.20 -16.95
CA GLU A 57 0.55 7.27 -15.92
C GLU A 57 1.51 7.94 -14.92
N GLN A 58 2.45 8.73 -15.44
CA GLN A 58 3.43 9.46 -14.62
C GLN A 58 2.76 10.48 -13.69
N GLU A 59 1.77 11.23 -14.18
CA GLU A 59 1.06 12.23 -13.38
C GLU A 59 0.16 11.57 -12.34
N ARG A 60 -0.44 10.43 -12.69
CA ARG A 60 -1.22 9.58 -11.79
C ARG A 60 -0.37 9.06 -10.64
N PHE A 61 0.79 8.46 -10.95
CA PHE A 61 1.76 8.05 -9.93
C PHE A 61 2.17 9.21 -9.01
N GLN A 62 2.53 10.36 -9.59
CA GLN A 62 2.94 11.52 -8.80
C GLN A 62 1.84 11.98 -7.85
N ARG A 63 0.58 11.97 -8.30
CA ARG A 63 -0.58 12.35 -7.50
C ARG A 63 -0.84 11.34 -6.38
N HIS A 64 -0.83 10.05 -6.70
CA HIS A 64 -1.06 8.97 -5.72
C HIS A 64 0.07 8.92 -4.69
N ASN A 65 1.33 9.00 -5.11
CA ASN A 65 2.48 9.06 -4.23
C ASN A 65 2.45 10.32 -3.34
N ARG A 66 2.03 11.48 -3.87
CA ARG A 66 1.85 12.69 -3.06
C ARG A 66 0.76 12.49 -2.00
N PHE A 67 -0.33 11.81 -2.32
CA PHE A 67 -1.37 11.46 -1.35
C PHE A 67 -0.82 10.50 -0.27
N LEU A 68 -0.12 9.44 -0.66
CA LEU A 68 0.48 8.49 0.29
C LEU A 68 1.47 9.18 1.24
N ARG A 69 2.22 10.20 0.75
CA ARG A 69 3.14 11.01 1.57
C ARG A 69 2.43 12.02 2.48
N SER A 70 1.19 12.39 2.20
CA SER A 70 0.41 13.33 3.02
C SER A 70 -0.49 12.63 4.04
N LEU A 71 -0.46 11.29 4.09
CA LEU A 71 -1.19 10.51 5.08
C LEU A 71 -0.80 10.91 6.50
N LYS A 72 -1.83 11.09 7.33
CA LYS A 72 -1.67 11.41 8.75
C LYS A 72 -1.23 10.18 9.53
N SER A 73 -0.70 10.41 10.74
CA SER A 73 -0.28 9.35 11.66
C SER A 73 -1.42 8.43 12.11
N ASP A 74 -2.66 8.84 11.92
CA ASP A 74 -3.87 8.06 12.18
C ASP A 74 -4.34 7.25 10.96
N THR A 75 -3.53 7.11 9.92
CA THR A 75 -3.78 6.19 8.80
C THR A 75 -3.00 4.89 8.97
N LEU A 76 -3.67 3.75 8.76
CA LEU A 76 -3.02 2.44 8.63
C LEU A 76 -2.86 2.08 7.16
N LEU A 77 -1.63 2.00 6.66
CA LEU A 77 -1.32 1.47 5.33
C LEU A 77 -0.82 0.02 5.46
N ILE A 78 -1.44 -0.90 4.72
CA ILE A 78 -1.07 -2.31 4.65
C ILE A 78 -0.62 -2.59 3.22
N ILE A 79 0.63 -3.03 3.05
CA ILE A 79 1.15 -3.55 1.79
C ILE A 79 1.32 -5.05 1.99
N ASP A 80 0.45 -5.84 1.34
CA ASP A 80 0.49 -7.29 1.43
C ASP A 80 1.38 -7.89 0.32
N ASN A 81 1.85 -9.12 0.54
CA ASN A 81 2.71 -9.85 -0.38
C ASN A 81 4.04 -9.15 -0.75
N PHE A 82 4.45 -8.12 0.00
CA PHE A 82 5.67 -7.37 -0.30
C PHE A 82 6.92 -8.27 -0.22
N ASN A 83 7.57 -8.47 -1.35
CA ASN A 83 8.74 -9.33 -1.44
C ASN A 83 10.04 -8.51 -1.50
N VAL A 84 10.70 -8.36 -0.35
CA VAL A 84 11.93 -7.54 -0.19
C VAL A 84 13.10 -8.05 -1.05
N THR A 85 13.12 -9.34 -1.43
CA THR A 85 14.18 -9.89 -2.29
C THR A 85 13.94 -9.67 -3.78
N ALA A 86 12.73 -9.30 -4.21
CA ALA A 86 12.44 -8.91 -5.60
C ALA A 86 12.69 -7.43 -5.85
N THR A 87 12.86 -6.64 -4.80
CA THR A 87 12.99 -5.18 -4.86
C THR A 87 14.39 -4.78 -5.39
N GLN A 88 14.56 -4.83 -6.72
CA GLN A 88 15.41 -3.87 -7.43
C GLN A 88 14.70 -2.50 -7.60
N ASP A 89 13.55 -2.29 -6.96
CA ASP A 89 12.91 -0.98 -6.92
C ASP A 89 13.73 -0.02 -6.06
N SER A 90 14.27 0.99 -6.72
CA SER A 90 15.03 2.09 -6.13
C SER A 90 14.15 3.04 -5.29
N PHE A 91 12.87 2.71 -5.06
CA PHE A 91 11.89 3.55 -4.39
C PHE A 91 12.05 3.58 -2.87
N CYS A 92 12.70 2.57 -2.29
CA CYS A 92 12.91 2.43 -0.84
C CYS A 92 14.33 2.80 -0.39
N GLN A 93 15.14 3.50 -1.20
CA GLN A 93 16.40 4.13 -0.77
C GLN A 93 16.19 5.53 -0.21
#